data_AF-A0A3A4VQ76-F1
#
_entry.id   AF-A0A3A4VQ76-F1
#
_cell.length_a   1.000
_cell.length_b   1.000
_cell.length_c   1.000
_cell.angle_alpha   90.00
_cell.angle_beta   90.00
_cell.angle_gamma   90.00
#
_symmetry.space_group_name_H-M   'P 1'
#
loop_
_entity.id
_entity.type
_entity.pdbx_description
1 polymer ?
#
loop_
_entity_poly.entity_id
_entity_poly.type
_entity_poly.pdbx_seq_one_letter_code
_entity_poly.pdbx_strand_id
1 'polypeptide(L)'
;MMHRRPFRNPARYPVRPIPAVGRPQVPPKLQEANLFFGNGDYENATILYKELFQEAVNRQIPFAPRFSVQSAFAWIKAGKIEKGFAAFKNGFQIWITQKQWKGLRRASQISFSRLKDEGFREESLQLKTWLDGQIPDSIKISPIWQDQEISIGFPGKSKLPVVCPQCVRCTCKSQGSGMV
;
A
#
# COMPACT_ATOMS: atom_id res chain seq x y z
N MET A 1 10.05 34.59 60.72
CA MET A 1 10.59 34.95 59.39
C MET A 1 11.12 33.69 58.72
N MET A 2 10.46 33.19 57.68
CA MET A 2 10.85 31.94 56.98
C MET A 2 11.53 32.30 55.66
N HIS A 3 12.82 32.01 55.52
CA HIS A 3 13.53 32.14 54.26
C HIS A 3 13.10 31.03 53.30
N ARG A 4 12.35 31.39 52.25
CA ARG A 4 12.06 30.48 51.13
C ARG A 4 13.36 30.19 50.40
N ARG A 5 13.83 28.94 50.46
CA ARG A 5 14.95 28.46 49.64
C ARG A 5 14.53 28.54 48.16
N PRO A 6 15.39 29.02 47.25
CA PRO A 6 15.08 28.99 45.83
C PRO A 6 14.96 27.54 45.35
N PHE A 7 13.95 27.28 44.54
CA PHE A 7 13.74 25.99 43.87
C PHE A 7 15.03 25.59 43.14
N ARG A 8 15.68 24.52 43.60
CA ARG A 8 16.73 23.85 42.84
C ARG A 8 16.09 23.33 41.55
N ASN A 9 16.42 23.97 40.44
CA ASN A 9 16.08 23.53 39.11
C ASN A 9 16.57 22.08 38.96
N PRO A 10 15.69 21.06 38.84
CA PRO A 10 16.15 19.70 38.67
C PRO A 10 16.92 19.67 37.36
N ALA A 11 18.23 19.39 37.48
CA ALA A 11 19.13 19.25 36.35
C ALA A 11 18.43 18.42 35.27
N ARG A 12 18.31 19.01 34.07
CA ARG A 12 17.88 18.30 32.87
C ARG A 12 18.85 17.13 32.73
N TYR A 13 18.41 15.94 33.12
CA TYR A 13 19.12 14.72 32.76
C TYR A 13 19.34 14.78 31.25
N PRO A 14 20.58 14.59 30.75
CA PRO A 14 20.79 14.53 29.32
C PRO A 14 19.92 13.40 28.80
N VAL A 15 18.87 13.75 28.06
CA VAL A 15 18.05 12.80 27.34
C VAL A 15 19.01 12.06 26.43
N ARG A 16 19.38 10.83 26.80
CA ARG A 16 20.16 9.97 25.91
C ARG A 16 19.35 9.89 24.61
N PRO A 17 19.94 10.13 23.43
CA PRO A 17 19.23 9.93 22.19
C PRO A 17 18.69 8.51 22.19
N ILE A 18 17.38 8.37 22.12
CA ILE A 18 16.75 7.07 21.90
C ILE A 18 17.35 6.59 20.58
N PRO A 19 18.09 5.46 20.54
CA PRO A 19 18.58 4.92 19.28
C PRO A 19 17.38 4.79 18.36
N ALA A 20 17.46 5.36 17.16
CA ALA A 20 16.37 5.34 16.20
C ALA A 20 15.92 3.89 16.00
N VAL A 21 14.82 3.51 16.64
CA VAL A 21 14.25 2.17 16.54
C VAL A 21 14.01 1.93 15.06
N GLY A 22 14.69 0.89 14.57
CA GLY A 22 15.00 0.68 13.17
C GLY A 22 13.78 0.84 12.28
N ARG A 23 13.98 1.55 11.17
CA ARG A 23 13.06 1.50 10.03
C ARG A 23 12.82 0.01 9.73
N PRO A 24 11.55 -0.45 9.58
CA PRO A 24 11.30 -1.83 9.19
C PRO A 24 12.10 -2.10 7.91
N GLN A 25 13.08 -2.99 8.00
CA GLN A 25 13.92 -3.34 6.86
C GLN A 25 13.01 -4.03 5.84
N VAL A 26 12.71 -3.32 4.75
CA VAL A 26 12.02 -3.92 3.61
C VAL A 26 12.93 -5.04 3.09
N PRO A 27 12.42 -6.27 2.89
CA PRO A 27 13.24 -7.39 2.43
C PRO A 27 14.00 -7.02 1.14
N PRO A 28 15.29 -7.38 1.00
CA PRO A 28 16.11 -6.96 -0.15
C PRO A 28 15.49 -7.41 -1.48
N LYS A 29 14.97 -8.64 -1.55
CA LYS A 29 14.22 -9.16 -2.72
C LYS A 29 13.04 -8.26 -3.14
N LEU A 30 12.32 -7.68 -2.18
CA LEU A 30 11.20 -6.79 -2.48
C LEU A 30 11.69 -5.43 -2.99
N GLN A 31 12.82 -4.94 -2.47
CA GLN A 31 13.45 -3.73 -2.99
C GLN A 31 13.90 -3.94 -4.44
N GLU A 32 14.57 -5.06 -4.73
CA GLU A 32 14.97 -5.45 -6.08
C GLU A 32 13.78 -5.56 -7.03
N ALA A 33 12.70 -6.25 -6.63
CA ALA A 33 11.49 -6.37 -7.44
C ALA A 33 10.87 -5.00 -7.77
N ASN A 34 10.85 -4.08 -6.80
CA ASN A 34 10.39 -2.71 -7.01
C ASN A 34 11.31 -1.92 -7.95
N LEU A 35 12.63 -2.13 -7.86
CA LEU A 35 13.61 -1.50 -8.75
C LEU A 35 13.42 -1.97 -10.19
N PHE A 36 13.32 -3.27 -10.43
CA PHE A 36 13.04 -3.81 -11.78
C PHE A 36 11.72 -3.26 -12.33
N PHE A 37 10.66 -3.24 -11.50
CA PHE A 37 9.38 -2.68 -11.90
C PHE A 37 9.46 -1.18 -12.25
N GLY A 38 10.22 -0.40 -11.48
CA GLY A 38 10.43 1.03 -11.70
C GLY A 38 11.28 1.32 -12.95
N ASN A 39 12.24 0.43 -13.25
CA ASN A 39 13.10 0.52 -14.43
C ASN A 39 12.41 0.05 -15.72
N GLY A 40 11.18 -0.46 -15.63
CA GLY A 40 10.42 -0.99 -16.77
C GLY A 40 10.75 -2.44 -17.14
N ASP A 41 11.61 -3.11 -16.37
CA ASP A 41 11.90 -4.53 -16.51
C ASP A 41 10.82 -5.36 -15.80
N TYR A 42 9.66 -5.39 -16.43
CA TYR A 42 8.49 -6.01 -15.85
C TYR A 42 8.61 -7.53 -15.76
N GLU A 43 9.33 -8.18 -16.67
CA GLU A 43 9.48 -9.64 -16.66
C GLU A 43 10.27 -10.10 -15.44
N ASN A 44 11.43 -9.49 -15.19
CA ASN A 44 12.24 -9.83 -14.01
C ASN A 44 11.53 -9.45 -12.71
N ALA A 45 10.80 -8.33 -12.70
CA ALA A 45 9.95 -7.97 -11.55
C ALA A 45 8.90 -9.05 -11.25
N THR A 46 8.23 -9.62 -12.27
CA THR A 46 7.22 -10.66 -12.05
C THR A 46 7.80 -11.90 -11.38
N ILE A 47 9.02 -12.30 -11.74
CA ILE A 47 9.69 -13.49 -11.20
C ILE A 47 9.92 -13.30 -9.71
N LEU A 48 10.53 -12.18 -9.31
CA LEU A 48 10.79 -11.88 -7.91
C LEU A 48 9.51 -11.73 -7.08
N TYR A 49 8.46 -11.10 -7.62
CA TYR A 49 7.18 -11.03 -6.91
C TYR A 49 6.53 -12.41 -6.75
N LYS A 50 6.66 -13.30 -7.73
CA LYS A 50 6.16 -14.68 -7.63
C LYS A 50 6.93 -15.46 -6.56
N GLU A 51 8.25 -15.33 -6.50
CA GLU A 51 9.03 -15.96 -5.43
C GLU A 51 8.60 -15.45 -4.05
N LEU A 52 8.49 -14.13 -3.88
CA LEU A 52 8.02 -13.52 -2.64
C LEU A 52 6.62 -13.99 -2.28
N PHE A 53 5.73 -14.14 -3.25
CA PHE A 53 4.40 -14.70 -3.04
C PHE A 53 4.47 -16.13 -2.53
N GLN A 54 5.22 -17.01 -3.19
CA GLN A 54 5.35 -18.42 -2.78
C GLN A 54 5.96 -18.54 -1.39
N GLU A 55 7.04 -17.81 -1.11
CA GLU A 55 7.66 -17.75 0.21
C GLU A 55 6.67 -17.26 1.29
N ALA A 56 5.89 -16.23 0.98
CA ALA A 56 4.90 -15.67 1.90
C ALA A 56 3.70 -16.59 2.13
N VAL A 57 3.24 -17.31 1.10
CA VAL A 57 2.19 -18.33 1.21
C VAL A 57 2.68 -19.50 2.08
N ASN A 58 3.90 -19.98 1.84
CA ASN A 58 4.52 -21.05 2.64
C ASN A 58 4.64 -20.67 4.11
N ARG A 59 4.90 -19.39 4.40
CA ARG A 59 4.95 -18.83 5.75
C ARG A 59 3.60 -18.37 6.29
N GLN A 60 2.51 -18.63 5.55
CA GLN A 60 1.13 -18.24 5.90
C GLN A 60 0.97 -16.75 6.26
N ILE A 61 1.73 -15.89 5.57
CA ILE A 61 1.74 -14.46 5.82
C ILE A 61 0.44 -13.84 5.27
N PRO A 62 -0.34 -13.08 6.07
CA PRO A 62 -1.62 -12.51 5.65
C PRO A 62 -1.57 -11.61 4.41
N PHE A 63 -0.44 -10.92 4.19
CA PHE A 63 -0.26 -10.02 3.06
C PHE A 63 0.35 -10.68 1.83
N ALA A 64 0.58 -12.00 1.84
CA ALA A 64 1.12 -12.74 0.70
C ALA A 64 0.40 -12.42 -0.62
N PRO A 65 -0.95 -12.39 -0.69
CA PRO A 65 -1.65 -12.16 -1.96
C PRO A 65 -1.35 -10.80 -2.62
N ARG A 66 -0.85 -9.82 -1.87
CA ARG A 66 -0.43 -8.53 -2.44
C ARG A 66 0.73 -8.68 -3.41
N PHE A 67 1.65 -9.60 -3.16
CA PHE A 67 2.77 -9.86 -4.08
C PHE A 67 2.27 -10.47 -5.39
N SER A 68 1.27 -11.35 -5.31
CA SER A 68 0.62 -11.90 -6.51
C SER A 68 -0.08 -10.82 -7.34
N VAL A 69 -0.77 -9.86 -6.68
CA VAL A 69 -1.36 -8.69 -7.36
C VAL A 69 -0.29 -7.81 -8.03
N GLN A 70 0.83 -7.53 -7.36
CA GLN A 70 1.93 -6.76 -8.00
C GLN A 70 2.54 -7.50 -9.19
N SER A 71 2.71 -8.82 -9.07
CA SER A 71 3.16 -9.65 -10.20
C SER A 71 2.18 -9.60 -11.38
N ALA A 72 0.87 -9.52 -11.11
CA ALA A 72 -0.15 -9.43 -12.13
C ALA A 72 -0.05 -8.11 -12.91
N PHE A 73 0.13 -6.99 -12.20
CA PHE A 73 0.37 -5.69 -12.83
C PHE A 73 1.63 -5.68 -13.68
N ALA A 74 2.71 -6.29 -13.19
CA ALA A 74 3.94 -6.41 -13.97
C ALA A 74 3.73 -7.22 -15.25
N TRP A 75 2.99 -8.33 -15.20
CA TRP A 75 2.65 -9.10 -16.42
C TRP A 75 1.82 -8.32 -17.43
N ILE A 76 0.84 -7.54 -16.97
CA ILE A 76 0.01 -6.69 -17.85
C ILE A 76 0.86 -5.61 -18.51
N LYS A 77 1.76 -4.96 -17.75
CA LYS A 77 2.70 -3.99 -18.29
C LYS A 77 3.73 -4.60 -19.25
N ALA A 78 4.06 -5.87 -19.08
CA ALA A 78 4.84 -6.66 -20.03
C ALA A 78 4.05 -7.11 -21.27
N GLY A 79 2.78 -6.74 -21.42
CA GLY A 79 1.90 -7.14 -22.53
C GLY A 79 1.37 -8.57 -22.45
N LYS A 80 1.65 -9.32 -21.38
CA LYS A 80 1.24 -10.71 -21.19
C LYS A 80 -0.02 -10.79 -20.32
N ILE A 81 -1.13 -10.30 -20.87
CA ILE A 81 -2.40 -10.11 -20.17
C ILE A 81 -2.92 -11.40 -19.55
N GLU A 82 -2.90 -12.52 -20.28
CA GLU A 82 -3.38 -13.82 -19.81
C GLU A 82 -2.66 -14.28 -18.53
N LYS A 83 -1.33 -14.11 -18.48
CA LYS A 83 -0.51 -14.46 -17.32
C LYS A 83 -0.80 -13.53 -16.14
N GLY A 84 -1.03 -12.25 -16.41
CA GLY A 84 -1.47 -11.29 -15.40
C GLY A 84 -2.82 -11.67 -14.79
N PHE A 85 -3.78 -12.06 -15.62
CA PHE A 85 -5.10 -12.48 -15.16
C PHE A 85 -5.06 -13.74 -14.31
N ALA A 86 -4.25 -14.73 -14.70
CA ALA A 86 -4.01 -15.94 -13.90
C ALA A 86 -3.37 -15.59 -12.54
N ALA A 87 -2.41 -14.65 -12.51
CA ALA A 87 -1.82 -14.18 -11.27
C ALA A 87 -2.85 -13.49 -10.36
N PHE A 88 -3.73 -12.63 -10.89
CA PHE A 88 -4.81 -12.02 -10.11
C PHE A 88 -5.73 -13.07 -9.47
N LYS A 89 -6.20 -14.04 -10.27
CA LYS A 89 -7.06 -15.12 -9.79
C LYS A 89 -6.40 -15.88 -8.65
N ASN A 90 -5.12 -16.25 -8.80
CA ASN A 90 -4.37 -16.97 -7.77
C ASN A 90 -4.28 -16.15 -6.47
N GLY A 91 -3.94 -14.86 -6.54
CA GLY A 91 -3.88 -14.00 -5.37
C GLY A 91 -5.24 -13.87 -4.68
N PHE A 92 -6.30 -13.58 -5.44
CA PHE A 92 -7.65 -13.44 -4.89
C PHE A 92 -8.17 -14.75 -4.30
N GLN A 93 -7.86 -15.89 -4.91
CA GLN A 93 -8.22 -17.21 -4.38
C GLN A 93 -7.65 -17.42 -2.98
N ILE A 94 -6.40 -17.03 -2.72
CA ILE A 94 -5.81 -17.15 -1.39
C ILE A 94 -6.57 -16.30 -0.36
N TRP A 95 -6.97 -15.07 -0.70
CA TRP A 95 -7.79 -14.26 0.21
C TRP A 95 -9.17 -14.88 0.48
N ILE A 96 -9.80 -15.48 -0.53
CA ILE A 96 -11.08 -16.19 -0.42
C ILE A 96 -10.92 -17.39 0.52
N THR A 97 -9.90 -18.23 0.29
CA THR A 97 -9.60 -19.40 1.13
C THR A 97 -9.31 -19.01 2.57
N GLN A 98 -8.58 -17.90 2.79
CA GLN A 98 -8.28 -17.38 4.12
C GLN A 98 -9.45 -16.58 4.74
N LYS A 99 -10.59 -16.45 4.04
CA LYS A 99 -11.76 -15.68 4.47
C LYS A 99 -11.44 -14.21 4.83
N GLN A 100 -10.45 -13.62 4.17
CA GLN A 100 -10.00 -12.25 4.40
C GLN A 100 -10.78 -11.25 3.52
N TRP A 101 -12.08 -11.14 3.75
CA TRP A 101 -13.00 -10.38 2.89
C TRP A 101 -12.70 -8.88 2.82
N LYS A 102 -12.30 -8.27 3.96
CA LYS A 102 -11.90 -6.85 4.01
C LYS A 102 -10.66 -6.59 3.15
N GLY A 103 -9.68 -7.48 3.22
CA GLY A 103 -8.45 -7.40 2.44
C GLY A 103 -8.72 -7.57 0.95
N LEU A 104 -9.49 -8.60 0.61
CA LEU A 104 -9.93 -8.89 -0.75
C LEU A 104 -10.63 -7.71 -1.39
N ARG A 105 -11.63 -7.12 -0.70
CA ARG A 105 -12.41 -6.00 -1.23
C ARG A 105 -11.56 -4.77 -1.50
N ARG A 106 -10.71 -4.39 -0.54
CA ARG A 106 -9.82 -3.24 -0.72
C ARG A 106 -8.85 -3.47 -1.87
N ALA A 107 -8.28 -4.67 -1.96
CA ALA A 107 -7.36 -5.00 -3.03
C ALA A 107 -8.05 -5.07 -4.39
N SER A 108 -9.27 -5.61 -4.47
CA SER A 108 -10.02 -5.67 -5.74
C SER A 108 -10.42 -4.28 -6.23
N GLN A 109 -10.91 -3.40 -5.34
CA GLN A 109 -11.22 -2.01 -5.69
C GLN A 109 -10.01 -1.26 -6.24
N ILE A 110 -8.87 -1.32 -5.52
CA ILE A 110 -7.62 -0.69 -5.98
C ILE A 110 -7.15 -1.30 -7.31
N SER A 111 -7.32 -2.62 -7.47
CA SER A 111 -6.89 -3.28 -8.69
C SER A 111 -7.74 -2.89 -9.89
N PHE A 112 -9.06 -2.82 -9.71
CA PHE A 112 -9.99 -2.40 -10.76
C PHE A 112 -9.83 -0.92 -11.11
N SER A 113 -9.63 -0.04 -10.13
CA SER A 113 -9.37 1.38 -10.42
C SER A 113 -8.09 1.52 -11.21
N ARG A 114 -7.01 0.86 -10.80
CA ARG A 114 -5.72 0.91 -11.50
C ARG A 114 -5.78 0.35 -12.91
N LEU A 115 -6.48 -0.79 -13.12
CA LEU A 115 -6.65 -1.35 -14.47
C LEU A 115 -7.43 -0.40 -15.38
N LYS A 116 -8.48 0.25 -14.86
CA LYS A 116 -9.24 1.25 -15.62
C LYS A 116 -8.40 2.48 -15.97
N ASP A 117 -7.58 2.96 -15.04
CA ASP A 117 -6.70 4.11 -15.24
C ASP A 117 -5.62 3.81 -16.28
N GLU A 118 -5.14 2.56 -16.34
CA GLU A 118 -4.17 2.08 -17.33
C GLU A 118 -4.82 1.70 -18.69
N GLY A 119 -6.15 1.79 -18.83
CA GLY A 119 -6.88 1.55 -20.08
C GLY A 119 -7.47 0.14 -20.26
N PHE A 120 -7.20 -0.79 -19.35
CA PHE A 120 -7.63 -2.20 -19.37
C PHE A 120 -9.06 -2.37 -18.82
N ARG A 121 -10.04 -1.75 -19.48
CA ARG A 121 -11.44 -1.72 -19.02
C ARG A 121 -12.13 -3.08 -19.15
N GLU A 122 -11.88 -3.79 -20.23
CA GLU A 122 -12.51 -5.09 -20.50
C GLU A 122 -12.00 -6.16 -19.53
N GLU A 123 -10.68 -6.21 -19.31
CA GLU A 123 -10.03 -7.11 -18.38
C GLU A 123 -10.46 -6.81 -16.94
N SER A 124 -10.58 -5.52 -16.58
CA SER A 124 -11.12 -5.14 -15.28
C SER A 124 -12.55 -5.65 -15.09
N LEU A 125 -13.40 -5.60 -16.13
CA LEU A 125 -14.77 -6.08 -16.05
C LEU A 125 -14.81 -7.61 -15.94
N GLN A 126 -14.01 -8.31 -16.74
CA GLN A 126 -13.88 -9.77 -16.67
C GLN A 126 -13.42 -10.22 -15.27
N LEU A 127 -12.44 -9.53 -14.69
CA LEU A 127 -11.94 -9.86 -13.36
C LEU A 127 -13.00 -9.64 -12.28
N LYS A 128 -13.80 -8.56 -12.42
CA LYS A 128 -14.91 -8.26 -11.53
C LYS A 128 -15.99 -9.36 -11.61
N THR A 129 -16.43 -9.72 -12.82
CA THR A 129 -17.43 -10.78 -13.03
C THR A 129 -16.96 -12.12 -12.46
N TRP A 130 -15.69 -12.46 -12.67
CA TRP A 130 -15.11 -13.67 -12.08
C TRP A 130 -15.15 -13.62 -10.54
N LEU A 131 -14.76 -12.49 -9.95
CA LEU A 131 -14.73 -12.31 -8.50
C LEU A 131 -16.14 -12.38 -7.89
N ASP A 132 -17.13 -11.75 -8.52
CA ASP A 132 -18.53 -11.77 -8.08
C ASP A 132 -19.13 -13.19 -8.08
N GLY A 133 -18.65 -14.07 -8.98
CA GLY A 133 -19.03 -15.48 -9.02
C GLY A 133 -18.37 -16.35 -7.93
N GLN A 134 -17.23 -15.94 -7.38
CA GLN A 134 -16.53 -16.71 -6.34
C GLN A 134 -16.99 -16.37 -4.91
N ILE A 135 -17.65 -15.22 -4.73
CA ILE A 135 -18.03 -14.73 -3.41
C ILE A 135 -19.41 -15.26 -3.04
N PRO A 136 -19.59 -15.88 -1.86
CA PRO A 136 -20.89 -16.36 -1.42
C PRO A 136 -21.84 -15.19 -1.12
N ASP A 137 -23.12 -15.39 -1.39
CA ASP A 137 -24.12 -14.32 -1.29
C ASP A 137 -24.30 -13.77 0.13
N SER A 138 -24.06 -14.59 1.16
CA SER A 138 -24.05 -14.17 2.56
C SER A 138 -23.07 -13.04 2.85
N ILE A 139 -21.96 -12.98 2.11
CA ILE A 139 -20.94 -11.95 2.25
C ILE A 139 -21.27 -10.74 1.41
N LYS A 140 -21.88 -10.94 0.23
CA LYS A 140 -22.38 -9.85 -0.61
C LYS A 140 -23.43 -9.00 0.09
N ILE A 141 -24.16 -9.57 1.04
CA ILE A 141 -25.16 -8.86 1.87
C ILE A 141 -24.50 -8.10 3.02
N SER A 142 -23.28 -8.48 3.41
CA SER A 142 -22.61 -7.85 4.54
C SER A 142 -22.18 -6.40 4.24
N PRO A 143 -22.17 -5.50 5.24
CA PRO A 143 -21.69 -4.12 5.06
C PRO A 143 -20.22 -4.07 4.64
N ILE A 144 -19.46 -5.12 5.00
CA ILE A 144 -18.07 -5.29 4.55
C ILE A 144 -17.97 -5.31 3.03
N TRP A 145 -18.97 -5.83 2.32
CA TRP A 145 -19.02 -5.90 0.86
C TRP A 145 -19.94 -4.84 0.21
N GLN A 146 -20.90 -4.29 0.96
CA GLN A 146 -21.91 -3.36 0.42
C GLN A 146 -21.56 -1.88 0.49
N ASP A 147 -20.60 -1.43 1.31
CA ASP A 147 -20.36 0.02 1.43
C ASP A 147 -19.64 0.64 0.23
N GLN A 148 -20.43 1.37 -0.57
CA GLN A 148 -20.21 2.64 -1.28
C GLN A 148 -18.84 2.96 -1.88
N GLU A 149 -18.86 3.65 -3.02
CA GLU A 149 -17.72 4.35 -3.60
C GLU A 149 -16.88 4.95 -2.48
N ILE A 150 -15.73 4.33 -2.19
CA ILE A 150 -14.70 5.00 -1.42
C ILE A 150 -14.28 6.11 -2.36
N SER A 151 -14.92 7.27 -2.22
CA SER A 151 -14.32 8.50 -2.69
C SER A 151 -12.94 8.46 -2.08
N ILE A 152 -11.92 8.27 -2.92
CA ILE A 152 -10.54 8.46 -2.52
C ILE A 152 -10.34 9.98 -2.39
N GLY A 153 -11.27 10.66 -1.72
CA GLY A 153 -11.00 11.88 -1.01
C GLY A 153 -10.08 11.45 0.11
N PHE A 154 -8.78 11.53 -0.15
CA PHE A 154 -7.82 11.84 0.91
C PHE A 154 -8.51 12.85 1.83
N PRO A 155 -8.55 12.65 3.17
CA PRO A 155 -9.11 13.65 4.07
C PRO A 155 -8.50 14.98 3.64
N GLY A 156 -9.35 15.87 3.10
CA GLY A 156 -8.92 16.97 2.27
C GLY A 156 -7.76 17.66 2.97
N LYS A 157 -6.60 17.70 2.28
CA LYS A 157 -5.30 18.18 2.78
C LYS A 157 -5.49 18.88 4.11
N SER A 158 -5.27 18.17 5.23
CA SER A 158 -5.22 18.85 6.52
C SER A 158 -4.29 20.03 6.29
N LYS A 159 -4.77 21.25 6.54
CA LYS A 159 -3.96 22.47 6.38
C LYS A 159 -2.82 22.31 7.36
N LEU A 160 -1.74 21.68 6.91
CA LEU A 160 -0.52 21.57 7.67
C LEU A 160 -0.16 23.02 8.00
N PRO A 161 0.10 23.34 9.28
CA PRO A 161 0.53 24.68 9.61
C PRO A 161 1.74 25.00 8.73
N VAL A 162 1.70 26.20 8.12
CA VAL A 162 2.75 26.70 7.22
C VAL A 162 4.12 26.73 7.92
N VAL A 163 4.11 26.67 9.25
CA VAL A 163 5.28 26.65 10.11
C VAL A 163 5.27 25.38 10.96
N CYS A 164 6.31 24.56 10.77
CA CYS A 164 6.57 23.42 11.65
C CYS A 164 7.01 23.97 13.03
N PRO A 165 6.31 23.65 14.14
CA PRO A 165 6.62 24.20 15.47
C PRO A 165 8.01 23.76 16.01
N GLN A 166 8.71 22.88 15.29
CA GLN A 166 10.03 22.35 15.66
C GLN A 166 11.20 22.96 14.89
N CYS A 167 10.95 23.84 13.90
CA CYS A 167 12.01 24.49 13.11
C CYS A 167 11.86 26.01 13.16
N VAL A 168 12.57 26.68 14.08
CA VAL A 168 12.56 28.15 14.21
C VAL A 168 13.37 28.84 13.08
N ARG A 169 14.00 28.10 12.15
CA ARG A 169 14.90 28.72 11.17
C ARG A 169 15.19 27.90 9.91
N CYS A 170 14.18 27.61 9.08
CA CYS A 170 14.43 27.19 7.69
C CYS A 170 13.43 27.87 6.75
N THR A 171 13.88 28.86 5.98
CA THR A 171 13.12 29.47 4.89
C THR A 171 13.11 28.54 3.67
N CYS A 172 12.04 27.75 3.51
CA CYS A 172 11.80 27.07 2.23
C CYS A 172 11.25 28.07 1.21
N LYS A 173 12.10 28.43 0.26
CA LYS A 173 11.81 29.30 -0.89
C LYS A 173 10.81 28.57 -1.81
N SER A 174 9.53 28.96 -1.76
CA SER A 174 8.54 28.48 -2.73
C SER A 174 8.76 29.19 -4.06
N GLN A 175 9.48 28.55 -5.00
CA GLN A 175 9.43 28.96 -6.40
C GLN A 175 8.17 28.36 -7.03
N GLY A 176 7.15 29.21 -7.20
CA GLY A 176 6.03 28.98 -8.10
C GLY A 176 6.07 30.05 -9.20
N SER A 177 6.62 29.72 -10.36
CA SER A 177 6.25 30.34 -11.65
C SER A 177 4.95 29.64 -12.06
N GLY A 178 3.80 30.31 -12.21
CA GLY A 178 3.49 31.36 -13.18
C GLY A 178 2.85 30.68 -14.41
N MET A 179 1.52 30.48 -14.38
CA MET A 179 0.51 31.24 -15.15
C MET A 179 0.58 31.01 -16.68
N VAL A 180 -0.47 30.37 -17.22
CA VAL A 180 -1.35 30.95 -18.25
C VAL A 180 -2.79 30.60 -17.86
#